data_AF-A0A8S2REI6-F1
#
_entry.id   AF-A0A8S2REI6-F1
#
_cell.length_a   1.000
_cell.length_b   1.000
_cell.length_c   1.000
_cell.angle_alpha   90.00
_cell.angle_beta   90.00
_cell.angle_gamma   90.00
#
_symmetry.space_group_name_H-M   'P 1'
#
loop_
_entity.id
_entity.type
_entity.pdbx_description
1 polymer ?
#
loop_
_entity_poly.entity_id
_entity_poly.type
_entity_poly.pdbx_seq_one_letter_code
_entity_poly.pdbx_strand_id
1 'polypeptide(L)'
;MEPRLHIHTNVDIANIRKPYKRLDEYFDIEHLVSREPFGQFKNWFEDAVAHVEEPNGFCLSTASKSGVPSSRFILMKSFDETGFKFFTNYDSNKGNDLEENPLASICFYWSSMSRSVRIDGRVEKLSEAESTEYFKSRPRDSQISAAISKQSQPIPSRQFLLEQRQKYIDGSLEVQKPERWYTKI
;
A
#
# COMPACT_ATOMS: atom_id res chain seq x y z
N MET A 1 -20.11 33.92 7.11
CA MET A 1 -20.17 32.49 6.77
C MET A 1 -20.39 32.40 5.28
N GLU A 2 -19.43 31.86 4.53
CA GLU A 2 -19.65 31.61 3.11
C GLU A 2 -20.70 30.49 2.91
N PRO A 3 -21.58 30.60 1.90
CA PRO A 3 -22.54 29.55 1.60
C PRO A 3 -21.79 28.29 1.18
N ARG A 4 -22.08 27.15 1.83
CA ARG A 4 -21.59 25.85 1.37
C ARG A 4 -22.19 25.59 -0.01
N LEU A 5 -21.35 25.48 -1.04
CA LEU A 5 -21.77 24.91 -2.32
C LEU A 5 -22.23 23.47 -2.06
N HIS A 6 -23.54 23.24 -2.16
CA HIS A 6 -24.09 21.89 -2.21
C HIS A 6 -23.81 21.32 -3.61
N ILE A 7 -22.84 20.42 -3.69
CA ILE A 7 -22.59 19.64 -4.89
C ILE A 7 -23.71 18.61 -4.98
N HIS A 8 -24.64 18.79 -5.93
CA HIS A 8 -25.72 17.86 -6.19
C HIS A 8 -25.33 16.88 -7.29
N THR A 9 -25.58 15.59 -7.06
CA THR A 9 -25.50 14.54 -8.08
C THR A 9 -26.90 14.08 -8.45
N ASN A 10 -27.10 13.72 -9.71
CA ASN A 10 -28.34 13.10 -10.19
C ASN A 10 -28.40 11.60 -9.87
N VAL A 11 -27.33 11.03 -9.31
CA VAL A 11 -27.28 9.62 -8.89
C VAL A 11 -27.84 9.49 -7.48
N ASP A 12 -28.79 8.59 -7.30
CA ASP A 12 -29.31 8.24 -5.98
C ASP A 12 -28.31 7.34 -5.23
N ILE A 13 -27.35 7.97 -4.57
CA ILE A 13 -26.31 7.29 -3.77
C ILE A 13 -26.93 6.41 -2.66
N ALA A 14 -28.11 6.73 -2.15
CA ALA A 14 -28.72 5.93 -1.10
C ALA A 14 -29.14 4.54 -1.62
N ASN A 15 -29.50 4.44 -2.89
CA ASN A 15 -30.04 3.22 -3.51
C ASN A 15 -29.06 2.43 -4.38
N ILE A 16 -27.79 2.86 -4.54
CA ILE A 16 -26.76 2.06 -5.25
C ILE A 16 -26.18 0.90 -4.42
N ARG A 17 -26.56 0.78 -3.14
CA ARG A 17 -26.05 -0.26 -2.25
C ARG A 17 -26.42 -1.63 -2.81
N LYS A 18 -25.40 -2.43 -3.14
CA LYS A 18 -25.61 -3.85 -3.48
C LYS A 18 -26.20 -4.57 -2.25
N PRO A 19 -27.26 -5.37 -2.40
CA PRO A 19 -27.69 -6.26 -1.33
C PRO A 19 -26.56 -7.25 -1.07
N TYR A 20 -25.94 -7.16 0.12
CA TYR A 20 -25.03 -8.20 0.58
C TYR A 20 -25.86 -9.45 0.87
N LYS A 21 -25.27 -10.62 0.58
CA LYS A 21 -25.95 -11.92 0.39
C LYS A 21 -26.96 -12.30 1.49
N ARG A 22 -27.85 -13.25 1.15
CA ARG A 22 -28.89 -13.79 2.03
C ARG A 22 -28.30 -14.35 3.34
N LEU A 23 -29.14 -14.50 4.38
CA LEU A 23 -28.76 -14.98 5.73
C LEU A 23 -28.06 -16.35 5.74
N ASP A 24 -28.13 -17.13 4.67
CA ASP A 24 -27.46 -18.43 4.47
C ASP A 24 -26.03 -18.33 3.91
N GLU A 25 -25.56 -17.13 3.53
CA GLU A 25 -24.25 -16.92 2.91
C GLU A 25 -23.32 -16.06 3.81
N TYR A 26 -23.27 -16.40 5.10
CA TYR A 26 -22.45 -15.72 6.10
C TYR A 26 -21.10 -16.42 6.31
N PHE A 27 -20.12 -15.66 6.78
CA PHE A 27 -18.85 -16.21 7.27
C PHE A 27 -18.92 -16.31 8.81
N ASP A 28 -18.45 -17.42 9.36
CA ASP A 28 -18.53 -17.74 10.79
C ASP A 28 -17.30 -18.54 11.21
N ILE A 29 -17.14 -18.77 12.51
CA ILE A 29 -16.02 -19.47 13.11
C ILE A 29 -15.83 -20.88 12.55
N GLU A 30 -16.91 -21.58 12.17
CA GLU A 30 -16.87 -22.91 11.56
C GLU A 30 -16.29 -22.90 10.13
N HIS A 31 -16.25 -21.72 9.50
CA HIS A 31 -15.65 -21.52 8.19
C HIS A 31 -14.16 -21.15 8.26
N LEU A 32 -13.59 -20.98 9.45
CA LEU A 32 -12.16 -20.75 9.61
C LEU A 32 -11.38 -22.01 9.24
N VAL A 33 -10.45 -21.86 8.29
CA VAL A 33 -9.47 -22.90 7.96
C VAL A 33 -8.35 -22.92 9.00
N SER A 34 -8.10 -21.77 9.66
CA SER A 34 -7.14 -21.64 10.73
C SER A 34 -7.68 -20.72 11.83
N ARG A 35 -7.43 -21.07 13.10
CA ARG A 35 -7.66 -20.19 14.25
C ARG A 35 -6.47 -19.25 14.50
N GLU A 36 -5.33 -19.53 13.88
CA GLU A 36 -4.17 -18.64 13.87
C GLU A 36 -4.37 -17.59 12.75
N PRO A 37 -4.37 -16.27 13.07
CA PRO A 37 -4.71 -15.20 12.12
C PRO A 37 -3.86 -15.16 10.85
N PHE A 38 -2.55 -15.39 10.91
CA PHE A 38 -1.68 -15.40 9.73
C PHE A 38 -1.98 -16.60 8.82
N GLY A 39 -2.29 -17.76 9.40
CA GLY A 39 -2.75 -18.94 8.68
C GLY A 39 -4.10 -18.71 8.01
N GLN A 40 -5.02 -17.99 8.66
CA GLN A 40 -6.29 -17.62 8.05
C GLN A 40 -6.10 -16.60 6.93
N PHE A 41 -5.22 -15.61 7.13
CA PHE A 41 -4.84 -14.65 6.10
C PHE A 41 -4.24 -15.37 4.89
N LYS A 42 -3.29 -16.29 5.10
CA LYS A 42 -2.67 -17.08 4.03
C LYS A 42 -3.72 -17.79 3.18
N ASN A 43 -4.64 -18.50 3.83
CA ASN A 43 -5.71 -19.21 3.14
C ASN A 43 -6.60 -18.27 2.30
N TRP A 44 -6.97 -17.11 2.85
CA TRP A 44 -7.76 -16.13 2.11
C TRP A 44 -6.97 -15.44 1.00
N PHE A 45 -5.68 -15.19 1.20
CA PHE A 45 -4.82 -14.57 0.20
C PHE A 45 -4.60 -15.50 -0.99
N GLU A 46 -4.39 -16.80 -0.75
CA GLU A 46 -4.29 -17.83 -1.80
C GLU A 46 -5.58 -17.91 -2.65
N ASP A 47 -6.75 -17.83 -2.01
CA ASP A 47 -8.05 -17.74 -2.68
C ASP A 47 -8.18 -16.41 -3.48
N ALA A 48 -7.75 -15.29 -2.91
CA ALA A 48 -7.77 -13.99 -3.57
C ALA A 48 -6.90 -13.94 -4.85
N VAL A 49 -5.78 -14.65 -4.88
CA VAL A 49 -4.91 -14.74 -6.07
C VAL A 49 -5.64 -15.32 -7.29
N ALA A 50 -6.62 -16.19 -7.10
CA ALA A 50 -7.40 -16.74 -8.20
C ALA A 50 -8.54 -15.81 -8.69
N HIS A 51 -8.92 -14.80 -7.90
CA HIS A 51 -10.19 -14.08 -8.08
C HIS A 51 -10.06 -12.55 -8.12
N VAL A 52 -8.89 -12.00 -7.84
CA VAL A 52 -8.64 -10.55 -7.73
C VAL A 52 -7.45 -10.18 -8.61
N GLU A 53 -7.55 -9.08 -9.35
CA GLU A 53 -6.51 -8.62 -10.28
C GLU A 53 -5.21 -8.20 -9.56
N GLU A 54 -5.31 -7.55 -8.39
CA GLU A 54 -4.16 -7.12 -7.58
C GLU A 54 -4.39 -7.48 -6.09
N PRO A 55 -4.34 -8.78 -5.73
CA PRO A 55 -4.73 -9.27 -4.39
C PRO A 55 -3.79 -8.77 -3.29
N ASN A 56 -2.54 -8.44 -3.64
CA ASN A 56 -1.53 -7.92 -2.73
C ASN A 56 -1.56 -6.39 -2.57
N GLY A 57 -2.46 -5.70 -3.27
CA GLY A 57 -2.71 -4.27 -3.08
C GLY A 57 -3.54 -4.02 -1.82
N PHE A 58 -3.07 -3.09 -0.98
CA PHE A 58 -3.80 -2.65 0.21
C PHE A 58 -3.76 -1.13 0.36
N CYS A 59 -4.77 -0.58 1.03
CA CYS A 59 -4.77 0.81 1.45
C CYS A 59 -4.00 0.94 2.78
N LEU A 60 -2.84 1.59 2.75
CA LEU A 60 -2.11 2.00 3.95
C LEU A 60 -2.69 3.31 4.47
N SER A 61 -2.97 3.35 5.77
CA SER A 61 -3.31 4.57 6.50
C SER A 61 -2.26 4.85 7.56
N THR A 62 -1.71 6.07 7.52
CA THR A 62 -0.76 6.63 8.49
C THR A 62 -1.36 7.89 9.10
N ALA A 63 -0.77 8.39 10.19
CA ALA A 63 -1.17 9.67 10.75
C ALA A 63 0.06 10.47 11.18
N SER A 64 0.04 11.77 10.92
CA SER A 64 1.09 12.68 11.40
C SER A 64 1.18 12.68 12.91
N LYS A 65 2.23 13.30 13.47
CA LYS A 65 2.37 13.52 14.93
C LYS A 65 1.18 14.23 15.57
N SER A 66 0.46 15.07 14.83
CA SER A 66 -0.75 15.76 15.30
C SER A 66 -2.04 14.95 15.12
N GLY A 67 -1.94 13.70 14.65
CA GLY A 67 -3.06 12.79 14.46
C GLY A 67 -3.85 13.05 13.17
N VAL A 68 -3.30 13.78 12.20
CA VAL A 68 -3.95 13.99 10.90
C VAL A 68 -3.74 12.75 10.03
N PRO A 69 -4.81 12.02 9.66
CA PRO A 69 -4.66 10.79 8.90
C PRO A 69 -4.37 11.06 7.42
N SER A 70 -3.63 10.16 6.78
CA SER A 70 -3.45 10.09 5.33
C SER A 70 -3.50 8.64 4.85
N SER A 71 -4.08 8.41 3.67
CA SER A 71 -4.25 7.06 3.12
C SER A 71 -3.80 6.98 1.65
N ARG A 72 -3.23 5.84 1.26
CA ARG A 72 -2.88 5.52 -0.14
C ARG A 72 -2.75 4.02 -0.37
N PHE A 73 -2.84 3.59 -1.62
CA PHE A 73 -2.57 2.20 -2.00
C PHE A 73 -1.07 1.89 -2.09
N ILE A 74 -0.69 0.72 -1.59
CA ILE A 74 0.66 0.14 -1.61
C ILE A 74 0.56 -1.36 -1.87
N LEU A 75 1.63 -1.95 -2.40
CA LEU A 75 1.73 -3.39 -2.64
C LEU A 75 2.49 -4.08 -1.50
N MET A 76 1.86 -5.10 -0.92
CA MET A 76 2.53 -6.11 -0.10
C MET A 76 3.53 -6.88 -0.97
N LYS A 77 4.71 -7.16 -0.41
CA LYS A 77 5.75 -7.95 -1.10
C LYS A 77 5.95 -9.33 -0.49
N SER A 78 5.75 -9.45 0.81
CA SER A 78 5.69 -10.73 1.51
C SER A 78 5.02 -10.54 2.86
N PHE A 79 4.67 -11.65 3.50
CA PHE A 79 4.23 -11.69 4.88
C PHE A 79 4.76 -12.98 5.51
N ASP A 80 4.94 -12.94 6.83
CA ASP A 80 5.32 -14.08 7.65
C ASP A 80 4.66 -13.92 9.03
N GLU A 81 4.90 -14.85 9.94
CA GLU A 81 4.39 -14.82 11.33
C GLU A 81 4.76 -13.58 12.13
N THR A 82 5.70 -12.78 11.63
CA THR A 82 6.14 -11.53 12.27
C THR A 82 5.61 -10.28 11.55
N GLY A 83 4.74 -10.41 10.53
CA GLY A 83 4.03 -9.28 9.91
C GLY A 83 4.11 -9.19 8.39
N PHE A 84 3.72 -8.03 7.85
CA PHE A 84 3.52 -7.75 6.42
C PHE A 84 4.58 -6.77 5.90
N LYS A 85 5.35 -7.18 4.90
CA LYS A 85 6.46 -6.38 4.35
C LYS A 85 6.00 -5.56 3.13
N PHE A 86 6.31 -4.28 3.14
CA PHE A 86 6.04 -3.36 2.03
C PHE A 86 7.15 -2.31 1.86
N PHE A 87 7.23 -1.72 0.68
CA PHE A 87 8.43 -0.99 0.27
C PHE A 87 8.03 0.44 -0.12
N THR A 88 8.50 1.45 0.62
CA THR A 88 8.21 2.87 0.37
C THR A 88 9.43 3.77 0.56
N ASN A 89 9.43 4.94 -0.10
CA ASN A 89 10.39 6.02 0.11
C ASN A 89 10.07 6.73 1.44
N TYR A 90 11.06 6.91 2.33
CA TYR A 90 10.83 7.57 3.63
C TYR A 90 10.65 9.09 3.54
N ASP A 91 11.11 9.73 2.46
CA ASP A 91 10.93 11.18 2.27
C ASP A 91 9.51 11.54 1.77
N SER A 92 8.67 10.52 1.59
CA SER A 92 7.25 10.70 1.25
C SER A 92 6.42 11.07 2.48
N ASN A 93 5.21 11.60 2.28
CA ASN A 93 4.35 12.00 3.42
C ASN A 93 4.12 10.84 4.41
N LYS A 94 3.87 9.62 3.92
CA LYS A 94 3.72 8.44 4.81
C LYS A 94 5.01 8.06 5.52
N GLY A 95 6.16 8.30 4.89
CA GLY A 95 7.46 8.02 5.53
C GLY A 95 7.73 8.99 6.67
N ASN A 96 7.44 10.28 6.46
CA ASN A 96 7.48 11.29 7.52
C ASN A 96 6.46 10.97 8.63
N ASP A 97 5.23 10.61 8.29
CA ASP A 97 4.22 10.18 9.28
C ASP A 97 4.76 9.00 10.12
N LEU A 98 5.33 7.97 9.48
CA LEU A 98 5.81 6.76 10.15
C LEU A 98 7.08 6.97 10.98
N GLU A 99 7.91 7.96 10.63
CA GLU A 99 9.07 8.35 11.44
C GLU A 99 8.64 8.94 12.78
N GLU A 100 7.60 9.77 12.77
CA GLU A 100 7.10 10.47 13.96
C GLU A 100 6.05 9.66 14.74
N ASN A 101 5.30 8.82 14.03
CA ASN A 101 4.22 7.99 14.56
C ASN A 101 4.23 6.62 13.84
N PRO A 102 4.85 5.59 14.43
CA PRO A 102 5.01 4.30 13.78
C PRO A 102 3.72 3.47 13.77
N LEU A 103 2.57 4.01 14.16
CA LEU A 103 1.30 3.27 14.10
C LEU A 103 0.66 3.40 12.72
N ALA A 104 0.22 2.28 12.17
CA ALA A 104 -0.47 2.25 10.88
C ALA A 104 -1.59 1.22 10.86
N SER A 105 -2.47 1.37 9.87
CA SER A 105 -3.52 0.42 9.52
C SER A 105 -3.42 0.08 8.04
N ILE A 106 -3.53 -1.19 7.69
CA ILE A 106 -3.64 -1.64 6.30
C ILE A 106 -4.98 -2.33 6.07
N CYS A 107 -5.61 -2.05 4.93
CA CYS A 107 -6.87 -2.64 4.54
C CYS A 107 -6.79 -3.22 3.13
N PHE A 108 -6.92 -4.54 3.03
CA PHE A 108 -7.17 -5.23 1.78
C PHE A 108 -8.66 -5.19 1.48
N TYR A 109 -9.03 -4.89 0.23
CA TYR A 109 -10.41 -4.98 -0.22
C TYR A 109 -10.49 -5.82 -1.50
N TRP A 110 -10.96 -7.05 -1.34
CA TRP A 110 -11.14 -8.01 -2.43
C TRP A 110 -12.61 -7.99 -2.86
N SER A 111 -12.95 -6.97 -3.66
CA SER A 111 -14.33 -6.67 -4.07
C SER A 111 -15.03 -7.85 -4.75
N SER A 112 -14.33 -8.59 -5.63
CA SER A 112 -14.83 -9.82 -6.30
C SER A 112 -15.27 -10.90 -5.31
N MET A 113 -14.69 -10.91 -4.12
CA MET A 113 -14.97 -11.89 -3.06
C MET A 113 -15.91 -11.33 -1.99
N SER A 114 -16.25 -10.04 -2.04
CA SER A 114 -16.92 -9.33 -0.94
C SER A 114 -16.20 -9.48 0.40
N ARG A 115 -14.86 -9.49 0.39
CA ARG A 115 -14.03 -9.65 1.60
C ARG A 115 -13.13 -8.43 1.82
N SER A 116 -12.89 -8.12 3.09
CA SER A 116 -11.89 -7.14 3.51
C SER A 116 -11.07 -7.69 4.66
N VAL A 117 -9.76 -7.45 4.65
CA VAL A 117 -8.86 -7.79 5.75
C VAL A 117 -8.24 -6.52 6.29
N ARG A 118 -8.30 -6.33 7.61
CA ARG A 118 -7.68 -5.22 8.31
C ARG A 118 -6.59 -5.72 9.22
N ILE A 119 -5.43 -5.08 9.16
CA ILE A 119 -4.31 -5.30 10.06
C ILE A 119 -3.89 -3.94 10.62
N ASP A 120 -3.80 -3.86 11.94
CA ASP A 120 -3.41 -2.66 12.68
C ASP A 120 -2.14 -3.00 13.46
N GLY A 121 -1.11 -2.16 13.40
CA GLY A 121 0.19 -2.52 13.96
C GLY A 121 1.20 -1.39 13.99
N ARG A 122 2.36 -1.70 14.58
CA ARG A 122 3.53 -0.82 14.58
C ARG A 122 4.40 -1.15 13.38
N VAL A 123 4.79 -0.11 12.65
CA VAL A 123 5.70 -0.21 11.52
C VAL A 123 7.15 -0.15 11.99
N GLU A 124 7.96 -1.09 11.53
CA GLU A 124 9.39 -1.19 11.78
C GLU A 124 10.17 -1.04 10.47
N LYS A 125 11.37 -0.45 10.54
CA LYS A 125 12.27 -0.36 9.40
C LYS A 125 12.96 -1.70 9.19
N LEU A 126 13.08 -2.13 7.94
CA LEU A 126 13.91 -3.30 7.61
C LEU A 126 15.39 -2.96 7.75
N SER A 127 16.23 -4.00 7.85
CA SER A 127 17.68 -3.81 7.84
C SER A 127 18.16 -3.23 6.50
N GLU A 128 19.27 -2.48 6.52
CA GLU A 128 19.88 -1.92 5.30
C GLU A 128 20.28 -3.02 4.30
N ALA A 129 20.61 -4.22 4.80
CA ALA A 129 20.91 -5.39 3.98
C ALA A 129 19.66 -5.88 3.20
N GLU A 130 18.56 -6.17 3.90
CA GLU A 130 17.28 -6.60 3.27
C GLU A 130 16.74 -5.55 2.31
N SER A 131 16.83 -4.28 2.72
CA SER A 131 16.55 -3.09 1.93
C SER A 131 17.30 -3.09 0.59
N THR A 132 18.61 -3.32 0.64
CA THR A 132 19.49 -3.27 -0.51
C THR A 132 19.27 -4.45 -1.44
N GLU A 133 19.11 -5.64 -0.88
CA GLU A 133 18.81 -6.85 -1.62
C GLU A 133 17.51 -6.70 -2.42
N TYR A 134 16.45 -6.22 -1.77
CA TYR A 134 15.20 -5.97 -2.49
C TYR A 134 15.36 -4.89 -3.56
N PHE A 135 16.05 -3.78 -3.29
CA PHE A 135 16.23 -2.73 -4.30
C PHE A 135 16.83 -3.31 -5.58
N LYS A 136 17.89 -4.10 -5.42
CA LYS A 136 18.64 -4.73 -6.51
C LYS A 136 17.81 -5.77 -7.27
N SER A 137 16.84 -6.43 -6.61
CA SER A 137 15.96 -7.40 -7.26
C SER A 137 14.85 -6.77 -8.11
N ARG A 138 14.56 -5.47 -7.93
CA ARG A 138 13.53 -4.77 -8.71
C ARG A 138 13.91 -4.67 -10.19
N PRO A 139 12.92 -4.66 -11.11
CA PRO A 139 13.18 -4.33 -12.51
C PRO A 139 13.93 -2.99 -12.63
N ARG A 140 14.87 -2.88 -13.57
CA ARG A 140 15.72 -1.69 -13.73
C ARG A 140 14.90 -0.40 -13.85
N ASP A 141 13.80 -0.41 -14.60
CA ASP A 141 12.89 0.74 -14.71
C ASP A 141 12.27 1.17 -13.37
N SER A 142 11.96 0.19 -12.51
CA SER A 142 11.49 0.44 -11.15
C SER A 142 12.57 1.04 -10.26
N GLN A 143 13.83 0.60 -10.41
CA GLN A 143 14.98 1.19 -9.73
C GLN A 143 15.21 2.63 -10.19
N ILE A 144 15.16 2.90 -11.50
CA ILE A 144 15.36 4.24 -12.05
C ILE A 144 14.26 5.18 -11.55
N SER A 145 12.99 4.76 -11.64
CA SER A 145 11.85 5.56 -11.18
C SER A 145 11.94 5.89 -9.69
N ALA A 146 12.44 4.94 -8.90
CA ALA A 146 12.72 5.09 -7.48
C ALA A 146 13.84 6.11 -7.21
N ALA A 147 14.89 6.13 -8.01
CA ALA A 147 16.04 7.02 -7.83
C ALA A 147 15.75 8.46 -8.27
N ILE A 148 15.00 8.67 -9.36
CA ILE A 148 14.76 10.02 -9.91
C ILE A 148 13.58 10.76 -9.29
N SER A 149 12.68 10.04 -8.62
CA SER A 149 11.44 10.60 -8.09
C SER A 149 11.53 10.87 -6.60
N LYS A 150 11.50 12.16 -6.23
CA LYS A 150 11.28 12.61 -4.85
C LYS A 150 9.79 12.48 -4.53
N GLN A 151 9.36 11.29 -4.14
CA GLN A 151 7.94 10.95 -3.99
C GLN A 151 7.22 11.92 -3.03
N SER A 152 6.06 12.45 -3.46
CA SER A 152 5.23 13.43 -2.73
C SER A 152 5.74 14.87 -2.74
N GLN A 153 6.86 15.15 -3.41
CA GLN A 153 7.33 16.52 -3.62
C GLN A 153 6.75 17.11 -4.93
N PRO A 154 6.45 18.42 -4.97
CA PRO A 154 6.10 19.09 -6.22
C PRO A 154 7.19 18.89 -7.27
N ILE A 155 6.79 18.63 -8.51
CA ILE A 155 7.69 18.54 -9.66
C ILE A 155 7.42 19.70 -10.62
N PRO A 156 8.44 20.24 -11.31
CA PRO A 156 8.25 21.35 -12.25
C PRO A 156 7.36 20.95 -13.43
N SER A 157 7.54 19.74 -13.97
CA SER A 157 6.78 19.23 -15.10
C SER A 157 6.98 17.73 -15.29
N ARG A 158 6.18 17.11 -16.16
CA ARG A 158 6.42 15.74 -16.64
C ARG A 158 7.75 15.61 -17.39
N GLN A 159 8.10 16.65 -18.17
CA GLN A 159 9.32 16.68 -18.97
C GLN A 159 10.58 16.57 -18.11
N PHE A 160 10.59 17.23 -16.94
CA PHE A 160 11.66 17.11 -15.96
C PHE A 160 11.96 15.65 -15.58
N LEU A 161 10.93 14.84 -15.32
CA LEU A 161 11.12 13.42 -14.97
C LEU A 161 11.66 12.58 -16.15
N LEU A 162 11.24 12.89 -17.38
CA LEU A 162 11.76 12.21 -18.58
C LEU A 162 13.25 12.49 -18.77
N GLU A 163 13.67 13.74 -18.57
CA GLU A 163 15.08 14.15 -18.64
C GLU A 163 15.93 13.48 -17.55
N GLN A 164 15.41 13.36 -16.32
CA GLN A 164 16.11 12.60 -15.29
C GLN A 164 16.24 11.11 -15.65
N ARG A 165 15.19 10.51 -16.24
CA ARG A 165 15.20 9.11 -16.68
C ARG A 165 16.20 8.87 -17.81
N GLN A 166 16.35 9.82 -18.73
CA GLN A 166 17.23 9.72 -19.90
C GLN A 166 18.69 9.44 -19.51
N LYS A 167 19.12 9.91 -18.33
CA LYS A 167 20.47 9.66 -17.79
C LYS A 167 20.81 8.17 -17.61
N TYR A 168 19.80 7.31 -17.47
CA TYR A 168 19.98 5.89 -17.16
C TYR A 168 19.67 4.95 -18.33
N ILE A 169 19.27 5.50 -19.49
CA ILE A 169 18.71 4.72 -20.61
C ILE A 169 19.75 3.87 -21.33
N ASP A 170 21.01 4.32 -21.33
CA ASP A 170 22.13 3.65 -22.00
C ASP A 170 22.71 2.48 -21.17
N GLY A 171 22.22 2.28 -19.95
CA GLY A 171 22.69 1.24 -19.05
C GLY A 171 24.03 1.53 -18.36
N SER A 172 24.72 2.63 -18.70
CA SER A 172 26.09 2.90 -18.26
C SER A 172 26.18 3.35 -16.80
N LEU A 173 25.14 4.03 -16.32
CA LEU A 173 25.06 4.48 -14.94
C LEU A 173 24.47 3.40 -14.04
N GLU A 174 25.13 3.15 -12.91
CA GLU A 174 24.57 2.38 -11.81
C GLU A 174 23.44 3.19 -11.14
N VAL A 175 22.30 2.52 -10.92
CA VAL A 175 21.19 3.14 -10.21
C VAL A 175 21.42 2.96 -8.72
N GLN A 176 21.72 4.06 -8.04
CA GLN A 176 21.91 4.03 -6.59
C GLN A 176 20.55 3.91 -5.88
N LYS A 177 20.51 3.06 -4.86
CA LYS A 177 19.38 2.97 -3.94
C LYS A 177 19.28 4.29 -3.18
N PRO A 178 18.09 4.90 -3.09
CA PRO A 178 17.91 6.04 -2.19
C PRO A 178 18.25 5.66 -0.75
N GLU A 179 18.91 6.56 -0.02
CA GLU A 179 19.43 6.32 1.35
C GLU A 179 18.36 5.85 2.36
N ARG A 180 17.08 6.04 2.04
CA ARG A 180 15.98 6.00 2.99
C ARG A 180 14.74 5.30 2.44
N TRP A 181 14.72 3.98 2.54
CA TRP A 181 13.62 3.16 2.04
C TRP A 181 13.38 1.96 3.01
N TYR A 182 12.15 1.44 3.06
CA TYR A 182 11.73 0.05 3.43
C TYR A 182 11.16 -0.24 4.84
N THR A 183 9.91 -0.73 4.90
CA THR A 183 9.20 -0.96 6.17
C THR A 183 8.45 -2.29 6.26
N LYS A 184 8.17 -2.74 7.47
CA LYS A 184 7.30 -3.86 7.79
C LYS A 184 6.25 -3.41 8.81
N ILE A 185 5.01 -3.88 8.71
CA ILE A 185 3.96 -3.70 9.74
C ILE A 185 3.63 -5.03 10.41
#